data_AF-A0A7V2XZR8-F1
#
_entry.id   AF-A0A7V2XZR8-F1
#
_cell.length_a   1.000
_cell.length_b   1.000
_cell.length_c   1.000
_cell.angle_alpha   90.00
_cell.angle_beta   90.00
_cell.angle_gamma   90.00
#
_symmetry.space_group_name_H-M   'P 1'
#
loop_
_entity.id
_entity.type
_entity.pdbx_description
1 polymer ?
#
loop_
_entity_poly.entity_id
_entity_poly.type
_entity_poly.pdbx_seq_one_letter_code
_entity_poly.pdbx_strand_id
1 'polypeptide(L)'
;MRFDVLTLFPDMFVSPFKESILGKAVEKRLIEVRTINIRDFALDKHRVVDDTPYGGGQGMVLKVEPIARAIESLKAEAPSAWTIYLTPQGKRFDQEEARRLSTKSHLILLCGRYEGVDERVAEYLADELRKRLPKKVVVSAVTGTLPPAERVERIAQLADEPLRILVATDCLSEGINLQEHFDAV
;
A
#
# COMPACT_ATOMS: atom_id res chain seq x y z
N MET A 1 -7.13 18.80 3.30
CA MET A 1 -6.49 17.45 3.29
C MET A 1 -6.14 17.10 1.85
N ARG A 2 -4.96 16.52 1.61
CA ARG A 2 -4.50 16.11 0.27
C ARG A 2 -4.56 14.59 0.10
N PHE A 3 -4.98 14.15 -1.08
CA PHE A 3 -5.00 12.76 -1.51
C PHE A 3 -4.21 12.63 -2.81
N ASP A 4 -3.17 11.82 -2.83
CA ASP A 4 -2.46 11.44 -4.06
C ASP A 4 -2.82 9.99 -4.40
N VAL A 5 -3.51 9.77 -5.50
CA VAL A 5 -3.95 8.45 -5.96
C VAL A 5 -2.95 7.92 -6.99
N LEU A 6 -2.13 6.96 -6.59
CA LEU A 6 -1.23 6.23 -7.48
C LEU A 6 -2.00 5.14 -8.21
N THR A 7 -2.09 5.25 -9.53
CA THR A 7 -2.91 4.34 -10.34
C THR A 7 -2.38 4.20 -11.76
N LEU A 8 -2.81 3.14 -12.45
CA LEU A 8 -2.66 3.01 -13.90
C LEU A 8 -3.74 3.74 -14.69
N PHE A 9 -4.81 4.21 -14.06
CA PHE A 9 -5.92 4.83 -14.77
C PHE A 9 -6.34 6.15 -14.10
N PRO A 10 -5.55 7.21 -14.25
CA PRO A 10 -5.84 8.52 -13.65
C PRO A 10 -7.22 9.06 -14.01
N ASP A 11 -7.64 8.88 -15.26
CA ASP A 11 -8.90 9.44 -15.78
C ASP A 11 -10.15 8.85 -15.11
N MET A 12 -10.07 7.65 -14.54
CA MET A 12 -11.18 7.03 -13.79
C MET A 12 -11.64 7.88 -12.60
N PHE A 13 -10.74 8.70 -12.05
CA PHE A 13 -11.01 9.52 -10.88
C PHE A 13 -11.46 10.93 -11.23
N VAL A 14 -11.37 11.34 -12.50
CA VAL A 14 -11.72 12.71 -12.92
C VAL A 14 -13.21 12.99 -12.73
N SER A 15 -14.09 12.07 -13.15
CA SER A 15 -15.53 12.27 -13.04
C SER A 15 -16.05 12.24 -11.59
N PRO A 16 -15.71 11.25 -10.74
CA PRO A 16 -16.21 11.19 -9.37
C PRO A 16 -15.86 12.42 -8.51
N PHE A 17 -14.70 13.04 -8.75
CA PHE A 17 -14.25 14.21 -7.99
C PHE A 17 -14.67 15.56 -8.61
N LYS A 18 -15.38 15.55 -9.74
CA LYS A 18 -15.99 16.75 -10.33
C LYS A 18 -17.44 16.94 -9.92
N GLU A 19 -18.12 15.88 -9.53
CA GLU A 19 -19.57 15.89 -9.32
C GLU A 19 -19.95 15.98 -7.84
N SER A 20 -21.16 16.52 -7.59
CA SER A 20 -21.84 16.47 -6.28
C SER A 20 -21.01 17.05 -5.11
N ILE A 21 -21.09 16.44 -3.93
CA ILE A 21 -20.45 16.90 -2.69
C ILE A 21 -18.92 16.90 -2.78
N LEU A 22 -18.34 15.95 -3.51
CA LEU A 22 -16.89 15.85 -3.69
C LEU A 22 -16.38 16.98 -4.60
N GLY A 23 -17.06 17.24 -5.72
CA GLY A 23 -16.75 18.39 -6.59
C GLY A 23 -16.78 19.71 -5.84
N LYS A 24 -17.85 19.97 -5.07
CA LYS A 24 -17.96 21.17 -4.23
C LYS A 24 -16.84 21.28 -3.18
N ALA A 25 -16.40 20.15 -2.60
CA ALA A 25 -15.32 20.15 -1.63
C ALA A 25 -13.96 20.49 -2.27
N VAL A 26 -13.71 20.02 -3.49
CA VAL A 26 -12.51 20.35 -4.28
C VAL A 26 -12.54 21.83 -4.72
N GLU A 27 -13.67 22.32 -5.25
CA GLU A 27 -13.84 23.72 -5.66
C GLU A 27 -13.60 24.69 -4.49
N LYS A 28 -14.10 24.34 -3.30
CA LYS A 28 -13.88 25.11 -2.06
C LYS A 28 -12.52 24.86 -1.42
N ARG A 29 -11.66 24.04 -2.03
CA ARG A 29 -10.31 23.67 -1.53
C ARG A 29 -10.31 23.06 -0.13
N LEU A 30 -11.39 22.39 0.26
CA LEU A 30 -11.47 21.66 1.53
C LEU A 30 -10.64 20.36 1.45
N ILE A 31 -10.65 19.75 0.27
CA ILE A 31 -9.79 18.63 -0.09
C ILE A 31 -9.07 18.92 -1.41
N GLU A 32 -7.93 18.27 -1.59
CA GLU A 32 -7.19 18.24 -2.84
C GLU A 32 -7.01 16.78 -3.24
N VAL A 33 -7.32 16.45 -4.49
CA VAL A 33 -7.12 15.10 -5.03
C VAL A 33 -6.26 15.20 -6.28
N ARG A 34 -5.12 14.51 -6.28
CA ARG A 34 -4.23 14.36 -7.42
C ARG A 34 -4.19 12.91 -7.85
N THR A 35 -4.13 12.67 -9.15
CA THR A 35 -3.97 11.34 -9.72
C THR A 35 -2.60 11.24 -10.36
N ILE A 36 -1.86 10.19 -10.02
CA ILE A 36 -0.48 9.98 -10.41
C ILE A 36 -0.42 8.69 -11.20
N ASN A 37 0.01 8.79 -12.47
CA ASN A 37 0.15 7.62 -13.31
C ASN A 37 1.46 6.91 -12.98
N ILE A 38 1.39 5.66 -12.53
CA ILE A 38 2.60 4.86 -12.19
C ILE A 38 3.50 4.71 -13.44
N ARG A 39 2.92 4.73 -14.65
CA ARG A 39 3.68 4.63 -15.91
C ARG A 39 4.64 5.78 -16.17
N ASP A 40 4.43 6.94 -15.54
CA ASP A 40 5.35 8.08 -15.68
C ASP A 40 6.65 7.88 -14.90
N PHE A 41 6.72 6.84 -14.05
CA PHE A 41 7.88 6.52 -13.22
C PHE A 41 8.64 5.28 -13.72
N ALA A 42 8.19 4.66 -14.82
CA ALA A 42 8.92 3.58 -15.46
C ALA A 42 10.16 4.09 -16.21
N LEU A 43 11.24 3.32 -16.17
CA LEU A 43 12.52 3.67 -16.80
C LEU A 43 12.59 3.40 -18.31
N ASP A 44 11.81 2.42 -18.77
CA ASP A 44 11.90 1.98 -20.15
C ASP A 44 11.08 2.86 -21.09
N LYS A 45 11.47 2.89 -22.36
CA LYS A 45 10.81 3.69 -23.41
C LYS A 45 9.33 3.33 -23.59
N HIS A 46 8.94 2.08 -23.28
CA HIS A 46 7.59 1.58 -23.43
C HIS A 46 6.74 1.77 -22.17
N ARG A 47 7.31 2.34 -21.10
CA ARG A 47 6.66 2.61 -19.81
C ARG A 47 6.02 1.37 -19.20
N VAL A 48 6.75 0.26 -19.23
CA VAL A 48 6.31 -1.03 -18.72
C VAL A 48 6.36 -1.00 -17.19
N VAL A 49 5.20 -1.26 -16.59
CA VAL A 49 4.99 -1.16 -15.13
C VAL A 49 4.64 -2.51 -14.50
N ASP A 50 4.57 -3.55 -15.31
CA ASP A 50 4.23 -4.90 -14.90
C ASP A 50 5.17 -5.91 -15.53
N ASP A 51 5.30 -7.05 -14.88
CA ASP A 51 6.11 -8.18 -15.36
C ASP A 51 5.42 -9.51 -15.05
N THR A 52 5.87 -10.57 -15.69
CA THR A 52 5.40 -11.92 -15.38
C THR A 52 5.84 -12.30 -13.97
N PRO A 53 4.98 -12.97 -13.18
CA PRO A 53 5.37 -13.46 -11.86
C PRO A 53 6.51 -14.47 -11.99
N TYR A 54 7.54 -14.31 -11.14
CA TYR A 54 8.56 -15.34 -10.98
C TYR A 54 7.92 -16.62 -10.42
N GLY A 55 8.37 -17.79 -10.90
CA GLY A 55 7.75 -19.08 -10.57
C GLY A 55 6.65 -19.52 -11.55
N GLY A 56 6.28 -18.67 -12.51
CA GLY A 56 5.23 -18.95 -13.49
C GLY A 56 3.84 -18.65 -12.94
N GLY A 57 2.80 -19.03 -13.69
CA GLY A 57 1.41 -18.65 -13.42
C GLY A 57 0.81 -17.79 -14.53
N GLN A 58 -0.50 -17.54 -14.44
CA GLN A 58 -1.18 -16.64 -15.37
C GLN A 58 -1.21 -15.22 -14.78
N GLY A 59 -1.26 -14.21 -15.65
CA GLY A 59 -1.36 -12.81 -15.23
C GLY A 59 -0.01 -12.10 -15.11
N MET A 60 -0.06 -10.88 -14.58
CA MET A 60 1.07 -9.98 -14.44
C MET A 60 1.12 -9.41 -13.02
N VAL A 61 2.27 -8.90 -12.60
CA VAL A 61 2.49 -8.28 -11.29
C VAL A 61 3.10 -6.90 -11.48
N LEU A 62 2.62 -5.91 -10.72
CA LEU A 62 3.21 -4.58 -10.78
C LEU A 62 4.66 -4.57 -10.29
N LYS A 63 5.53 -3.95 -11.09
CA LYS A 63 6.94 -3.74 -10.78
C LYS A 63 7.12 -2.82 -9.57
N VAL A 64 8.08 -3.16 -8.72
CA VAL A 64 8.45 -2.34 -7.55
C VAL A 64 8.97 -0.97 -7.97
N GLU A 65 9.83 -0.94 -8.99
CA GLU A 65 10.64 0.24 -9.33
C GLU A 65 9.79 1.48 -9.67
N PRO A 66 8.79 1.42 -10.56
CA PRO A 66 7.92 2.57 -10.84
C PRO A 66 7.10 3.01 -9.63
N ILE A 67 6.63 2.07 -8.81
CA ILE A 67 5.85 2.36 -7.59
C ILE A 67 6.71 3.09 -6.55
N ALA A 68 7.90 2.54 -6.26
CA ALA A 68 8.82 3.11 -5.28
C ALA A 68 9.20 4.54 -5.65
N ARG A 69 9.54 4.78 -6.92
CA ARG A 69 9.89 6.12 -7.42
C ARG A 69 8.72 7.10 -7.35
N ALA A 70 7.51 6.65 -7.66
CA ALA A 70 6.33 7.49 -7.53
C ALA A 70 6.11 7.90 -6.07
N ILE A 71 6.21 6.96 -5.13
CA ILE A 71 6.07 7.23 -3.69
C ILE A 71 7.19 8.15 -3.20
N GLU A 72 8.45 7.90 -3.59
CA GLU A 72 9.61 8.72 -3.22
C GLU A 72 9.45 10.15 -3.72
N SER A 73 9.02 10.36 -4.96
CA SER A 73 8.73 11.68 -5.52
C SER A 73 7.69 12.43 -4.69
N LEU A 74 6.59 11.77 -4.32
CA LEU A 74 5.54 12.39 -3.51
C LEU A 74 5.99 12.68 -2.07
N LYS A 75 6.80 11.78 -1.49
CA LYS A 75 7.35 11.97 -0.14
C LYS A 75 8.45 13.02 -0.09
N ALA A 76 9.14 13.31 -1.19
CA ALA A 76 10.06 14.44 -1.28
C ALA A 76 9.32 15.78 -1.11
N GLU A 77 8.08 15.89 -1.62
CA GLU A 77 7.22 17.05 -1.37
C GLU A 77 6.61 17.06 0.03
N ALA A 78 6.20 15.88 0.51
CA ALA A 78 5.49 15.74 1.78
C ALA A 78 5.98 14.51 2.58
N PRO A 79 7.06 14.66 3.37
CA PRO A 79 7.69 13.53 4.06
C PRO A 79 6.78 12.77 5.03
N SER A 80 5.80 13.47 5.62
CA SER A 80 4.84 12.92 6.57
C SER A 80 3.62 12.25 5.91
N ALA A 81 3.53 12.24 4.58
CA ALA A 81 2.43 11.64 3.85
C ALA A 81 2.26 10.16 4.17
N TRP A 82 1.02 9.76 4.43
CA TRP A 82 0.66 8.40 4.82
C TRP A 82 0.34 7.57 3.60
N THR A 83 1.14 6.53 3.33
CA THR A 83 0.94 5.65 2.18
C THR A 83 0.08 4.45 2.56
N ILE A 84 -0.99 4.22 1.81
CA ILE A 84 -1.97 3.15 2.01
C ILE A 84 -2.04 2.35 0.72
N TYR A 85 -1.83 1.04 0.83
CA TYR A 85 -2.07 0.11 -0.27
C TYR A 85 -3.50 -0.42 -0.20
N LEU A 86 -4.27 -0.21 -1.27
CA LEU A 86 -5.64 -0.68 -1.38
C LEU A 86 -5.64 -2.12 -1.90
N THR A 87 -5.89 -3.07 -1.00
CA THR A 87 -5.89 -4.50 -1.29
C THR A 87 -7.06 -5.19 -0.60
N PRO A 88 -7.68 -6.21 -1.22
CA PRO A 88 -8.72 -7.02 -0.56
C PRO A 88 -8.20 -7.82 0.64
N GLN A 89 -6.88 -7.93 0.81
CA GLN A 89 -6.23 -8.59 1.94
C GLN A 89 -5.97 -7.64 3.13
N GLY A 90 -6.38 -6.37 3.03
CA GLY A 90 -6.04 -5.31 3.98
C GLY A 90 -7.27 -4.57 4.50
N LYS A 91 -7.05 -3.75 5.55
CA LYS A 91 -8.09 -3.39 6.55
C LYS A 91 -9.47 -3.09 5.93
N ARG A 92 -10.53 -3.90 6.14
CA ARG A 92 -11.92 -3.57 5.80
C ARG A 92 -12.19 -2.21 6.35
N PHE A 93 -12.42 -1.34 5.40
CA PHE A 93 -12.60 0.06 5.65
C PHE A 93 -13.98 0.26 6.28
N ASP A 94 -13.99 0.75 7.52
CA ASP A 94 -15.19 1.10 8.26
C ASP A 94 -15.18 2.60 8.64
N GLN A 95 -16.25 3.02 9.32
CA GLN A 95 -16.40 4.42 9.70
C GLN A 95 -15.40 4.87 10.76
N GLU A 96 -14.91 3.97 11.60
CA GLU A 96 -13.89 4.29 12.60
C GLU A 96 -12.55 4.58 11.91
N GLU A 97 -12.18 3.72 10.97
CA GLU A 97 -11.00 3.88 10.14
C GLU A 97 -11.05 5.16 9.32
N ALA A 98 -12.22 5.49 8.74
CA ALA A 98 -12.43 6.76 8.05
C ALA A 98 -12.16 7.98 8.96
N ARG A 99 -12.66 7.97 10.20
CA ARG A 99 -12.40 9.05 11.18
C ARG A 99 -10.93 9.13 11.53
N ARG A 100 -10.27 7.99 11.75
CA ARG A 100 -8.84 7.93 12.05
C ARG A 100 -8.01 8.54 10.93
N LEU A 101 -8.26 8.14 9.69
CA LEU A 101 -7.57 8.67 8.51
C LEU A 101 -7.89 10.15 8.27
N SER A 102 -9.09 10.62 8.65
CA SER A 102 -9.48 12.04 8.52
C SER A 102 -8.63 13.00 9.37
N THR A 103 -7.86 12.49 10.33
CA THR A 103 -6.91 13.29 11.13
C THR A 103 -5.60 13.58 10.39
N LYS A 104 -5.34 12.92 9.25
CA LYS A 104 -4.10 13.06 8.49
C LYS A 104 -4.18 14.25 7.52
N SER A 105 -3.10 15.00 7.37
CA SER A 105 -3.06 16.11 6.42
C SER A 105 -2.94 15.63 4.97
N HIS A 106 -2.27 14.49 4.74
CA HIS A 106 -1.93 13.97 3.42
C HIS A 106 -1.90 12.44 3.38
N LEU A 107 -2.64 11.86 2.44
CA LEU A 107 -2.70 10.43 2.15
C LEU A 107 -2.23 10.14 0.72
N ILE A 108 -1.43 9.09 0.56
CA ILE A 108 -1.05 8.50 -0.72
C ILE A 108 -1.78 7.15 -0.82
N LEU A 109 -2.63 6.99 -1.82
CA LEU A 109 -3.43 5.77 -2.03
C LEU A 109 -2.87 5.02 -3.23
N LEU A 110 -2.26 3.86 -3.00
CA LEU A 110 -1.76 2.98 -4.06
C LEU A 110 -2.88 2.03 -4.50
N CYS A 111 -3.34 2.19 -5.73
CA CYS A 111 -4.29 1.28 -6.36
C CYS A 111 -3.54 0.10 -6.99
N GLY A 112 -3.76 -1.11 -6.45
CA GLY A 112 -3.30 -2.34 -7.08
C GLY A 112 -3.95 -2.60 -8.45
N ARG A 113 -3.27 -3.37 -9.29
CA ARG A 113 -3.76 -3.92 -10.55
C ARG A 113 -3.10 -5.28 -10.82
N TYR A 114 -3.66 -6.00 -11.78
CA TYR A 114 -3.25 -7.36 -12.13
C TYR A 114 -3.35 -8.31 -10.92
N GLU A 115 -2.43 -9.25 -10.75
CA GLU A 115 -2.44 -10.21 -9.63
C GLU A 115 -1.97 -9.57 -8.30
N GLY A 116 -1.41 -8.36 -8.33
CA GLY A 116 -0.94 -7.65 -7.16
C GLY A 116 0.36 -6.87 -7.39
N VAL A 117 1.10 -6.65 -6.32
CA VAL A 117 2.39 -5.95 -6.31
C VAL A 117 3.49 -6.93 -5.94
N ASP A 118 4.68 -6.78 -6.52
CA ASP A 118 5.85 -7.64 -6.30
C ASP A 118 6.23 -7.76 -4.81
N GLU A 119 6.56 -8.99 -4.42
CA GLU A 119 6.80 -9.44 -3.05
C GLU A 119 7.88 -8.67 -2.29
N ARG A 120 8.87 -8.09 -2.98
CA ARG A 120 9.93 -7.26 -2.37
C ARG A 120 9.42 -5.94 -1.80
N VAL A 121 8.21 -5.52 -2.16
CA VAL A 121 7.55 -4.36 -1.56
C VAL A 121 7.33 -4.54 -0.07
N ALA A 122 7.07 -5.77 0.40
CA ALA A 122 6.82 -6.03 1.81
C ALA A 122 8.06 -5.71 2.67
N GLU A 123 9.24 -6.16 2.25
CA GLU A 123 10.50 -5.91 2.96
C GLU A 123 10.91 -4.44 2.90
N TYR A 124 10.85 -3.81 1.71
CA TYR A 124 11.16 -2.38 1.57
C TYR A 124 10.21 -1.51 2.42
N LEU A 125 8.92 -1.83 2.41
CA LEU A 125 7.92 -1.11 3.21
C LEU A 125 8.14 -1.32 4.71
N ALA A 126 8.46 -2.55 5.15
CA ALA A 126 8.80 -2.81 6.54
C ALA A 126 10.02 -2.00 6.98
N ASP A 127 11.06 -1.92 6.16
CA ASP A 127 12.26 -1.10 6.46
C ASP A 127 11.94 0.39 6.56
N GLU A 128 11.12 0.93 5.65
CA GLU A 128 10.70 2.32 5.72
C GLU A 128 9.83 2.62 6.95
N LEU A 129 9.00 1.67 7.38
CA LEU A 129 8.20 1.79 8.58
C LEU A 129 9.07 1.74 9.84
N ARG A 130 10.07 0.84 9.90
CA ARG A 130 11.05 0.77 11.01
C ARG A 130 11.79 2.10 11.20
N LYS A 131 12.14 2.79 10.11
CA LYS A 131 12.82 4.10 10.17
C LYS A 131 11.93 5.23 10.70
N ARG A 132 10.62 5.17 10.45
CA ARG A 132 9.68 6.28 10.70
C ARG A 132 8.86 6.14 11.97
N LEU A 133 8.70 4.93 12.48
CA LEU A 133 7.91 4.66 13.67
C LEU A 133 8.76 4.74 14.94
N PRO A 134 8.14 5.06 16.10
CA PRO A 134 8.84 4.99 17.38
C PRO A 134 9.46 3.60 17.58
N LYS A 135 10.67 3.52 18.13
CA LYS A 135 11.39 2.25 18.35
C LYS A 135 10.62 1.16 19.12
N LYS A 136 9.57 1.56 19.86
CA LYS A 136 8.65 0.66 20.57
C LYS A 136 7.66 -0.07 19.66
N VAL A 137 7.57 0.28 18.38
CA VAL A 137 6.70 -0.38 17.40
C VAL A 137 7.53 -1.40 16.63
N VAL A 138 7.22 -2.68 16.80
CA VAL A 138 7.91 -3.78 16.13
C VAL A 138 7.27 -3.99 14.75
N VAL A 139 8.08 -3.97 13.69
CA VAL A 139 7.61 -4.15 12.32
C VAL A 139 8.32 -5.36 11.72
N SER A 140 7.55 -6.36 11.27
CA SER A 140 8.08 -7.55 10.60
C SER A 140 7.48 -7.69 9.21
N ALA A 141 8.34 -8.03 8.24
CA ALA A 141 7.90 -8.48 6.93
C ALA A 141 7.84 -10.00 6.93
N VAL A 142 6.73 -10.55 6.44
CA VAL A 142 6.54 -11.99 6.28
C VAL A 142 6.05 -12.24 4.85
N THR A 143 6.94 -12.78 4.04
CA THR A 143 6.76 -12.99 2.61
C THR A 143 6.80 -14.48 2.28
N GLY A 144 6.22 -14.87 1.15
CA GLY A 144 6.31 -16.22 0.58
C GLY A 144 7.73 -16.70 0.26
N THR A 145 8.72 -15.80 0.19
CA THR A 145 10.14 -16.17 0.10
C THR A 145 10.68 -16.85 1.36
N LEU A 146 10.03 -16.67 2.52
CA LEU A 146 10.43 -17.34 3.75
C LEU A 146 9.86 -18.77 3.80
N PRO A 147 10.60 -19.75 4.33
CA PRO A 147 10.06 -21.09 4.57
C PRO A 147 8.78 -21.05 5.42
N PRO A 148 7.79 -21.93 5.18
CA PRO A 148 6.52 -21.93 5.91
C PRO A 148 6.66 -21.91 7.44
N ALA A 149 7.60 -22.69 7.99
CA ALA A 149 7.86 -22.73 9.42
C ALA A 149 8.39 -21.39 9.97
N GLU A 150 9.28 -20.73 9.24
CA GLU A 150 9.84 -19.43 9.63
C GLU A 150 8.78 -18.33 9.58
N ARG A 151 7.84 -18.40 8.63
CA ARG A 151 6.70 -17.48 8.56
C ARG A 151 5.81 -17.59 9.80
N VAL A 152 5.42 -18.81 10.17
CA VAL A 152 4.59 -19.06 11.36
C VAL A 152 5.29 -18.57 12.62
N GLU A 153 6.59 -18.83 12.75
CA GLU A 153 7.37 -18.38 13.90
C GLU A 153 7.46 -16.85 13.98
N ARG A 154 7.77 -16.16 12.87
CA ARG A 154 7.81 -14.69 12.85
C ARG A 154 6.46 -14.05 13.15
N ILE A 155 5.38 -14.66 12.65
CA ILE A 155 4.00 -14.24 12.92
C ILE A 155 3.70 -14.39 14.42
N ALA A 156 4.03 -15.54 15.01
CA ALA A 156 3.82 -15.80 16.43
C ALA A 156 4.63 -14.84 17.32
N GLN A 157 5.93 -14.67 17.04
CA GLN A 157 6.79 -13.75 17.77
C GLN A 157 6.30 -12.31 17.68
N LEU A 158 5.88 -11.87 16.49
CA LEU A 158 5.32 -10.53 16.31
C LEU A 158 3.99 -10.38 17.05
N ALA A 159 3.16 -11.42 17.11
CA ALA A 159 1.86 -11.39 17.78
C ALA A 159 1.96 -11.22 19.31
N ASP A 160 3.10 -11.55 19.92
CA ASP A 160 3.35 -11.30 21.34
C ASP A 160 3.72 -9.83 21.64
N GLU A 161 4.04 -9.04 20.62
CA GLU A 161 4.45 -7.64 20.79
C GLU A 161 3.25 -6.69 20.99
N PRO A 162 3.26 -5.82 22.01
CA PRO A 162 2.11 -4.98 22.35
C PRO A 162 1.87 -3.84 21.33
N LEU A 163 2.89 -3.44 20.57
CA LEU A 163 2.80 -2.45 19.50
C LEU A 163 3.49 -3.01 18.26
N ARG A 164 2.70 -3.54 17.33
CA ARG A 164 3.21 -4.37 16.23
C ARG A 164 2.59 -4.00 14.89
N ILE A 165 3.35 -4.21 13.82
CA ILE A 165 2.89 -4.08 12.44
C ILE A 165 3.44 -5.26 11.64
N LEU A 166 2.53 -6.06 11.09
CA LEU A 166 2.86 -7.11 10.13
C LEU A 166 2.74 -6.53 8.71
N VAL A 167 3.82 -6.63 7.93
CA VAL A 167 3.79 -6.39 6.48
C VAL A 167 3.87 -7.75 5.81
N ALA A 168 2.71 -8.31 5.48
CA ALA A 168 2.63 -9.64 4.89
C ALA A 168 2.17 -9.60 3.44
N THR A 169 2.73 -10.50 2.64
CA THR A 169 2.23 -10.88 1.32
C THR A 169 2.21 -12.40 1.28
N ASP A 170 1.13 -13.02 0.79
CA ASP A 170 0.98 -14.48 0.60
C ASP A 170 0.70 -15.36 1.85
N CYS A 171 0.63 -14.83 3.09
CA CYS A 171 0.36 -15.70 4.25
C CYS A 171 -1.00 -16.43 4.22
N LEU A 172 -2.02 -15.82 3.59
CA LEU A 172 -3.38 -16.39 3.53
C LEU A 172 -3.53 -17.46 2.42
N SER A 173 -2.76 -17.37 1.34
CA SER A 173 -2.82 -18.31 0.22
C SER A 173 -2.30 -19.71 0.59
N GLU A 174 -1.53 -19.80 1.67
CA GLU A 174 -0.96 -21.05 2.18
C GLU A 174 -1.64 -21.59 3.45
N GLY A 175 -2.78 -21.04 3.84
CA GLY A 175 -3.56 -21.54 4.98
C GLY A 175 -3.09 -21.05 6.36
N ILE A 176 -2.22 -20.04 6.44
CA ILE A 176 -1.92 -19.36 7.70
C ILE A 176 -3.02 -18.32 7.95
N ASN A 177 -3.90 -18.59 8.92
CA ASN A 177 -4.99 -17.69 9.26
C ASN A 177 -4.49 -16.50 10.08
N LEU A 178 -4.13 -15.41 9.41
CA LEU A 178 -3.66 -14.19 10.08
C LEU A 178 -4.69 -13.56 11.04
N GLN A 179 -5.98 -13.88 10.89
CA GLN A 179 -7.05 -13.37 11.77
C GLN A 179 -6.95 -13.95 13.20
N GLU A 180 -6.20 -15.04 13.40
CA GLU A 180 -5.95 -15.61 14.74
C GLU A 180 -4.91 -14.81 15.53
N HIS A 181 -4.09 -14.00 14.85
CA HIS A 181 -2.92 -13.34 15.43
C HIS A 181 -2.93 -11.81 15.31
N PHE A 182 -3.65 -11.28 14.31
CA PHE A 182 -3.65 -9.86 13.97
C PHE A 182 -5.05 -9.35 13.67
N ASP A 183 -5.30 -8.10 14.05
CA ASP A 183 -6.43 -7.30 13.57
C ASP A 183 -6.15 -6.85 12.11
N ALA A 184 -5.91 -7.81 11.23
CA ALA A 184 -5.96 -7.60 9.80
C ALA A 184 -7.44 -7.41 9.48
N VAL A 185 -7.75 -6.33 8.78
CA VAL A 185 -9.09 -6.24 8.21
C VAL A 185 -8.94 -6.41 6.70
#